data_AF-A0A6I4YRA7-F1
#
_entry.id   AF-A0A6I4YRA7-F1
#
_cell.length_a   1.000
_cell.length_b   1.000
_cell.length_c   1.000
_cell.angle_alpha   90.00
_cell.angle_beta   90.00
_cell.angle_gamma   90.00
#
_symmetry.space_group_name_H-M   'P 1'
#
loop_
_entity.id
_entity.type
_entity.pdbx_description
1 polymer ?
#
loop_
_entity_poly.entity_id
_entity_poly.type
_entity_poly.pdbx_seq_one_letter_code
_entity_poly.pdbx_strand_id
1 'polypeptide(L)'
;MSKNLPPLPPAPENNDLIARIYKLRERHSYECLNAAVQLAMEAARGEGVLVEHFIELGRRFGSSTVRKTRNTRDRLRLIKGGKD
;
A
#
# COMPACT_ATOMS: atom_id res chain seq x y z
N MET A 1 -39.78 -32.10 43.23
CA MET A 1 -40.35 -31.94 41.87
C MET A 1 -39.38 -31.10 41.05
N SER A 2 -38.65 -31.73 40.13
CA SER A 2 -37.58 -31.11 39.34
C SER A 2 -38.18 -30.19 38.27
N LYS A 3 -37.74 -28.93 38.23
CA LYS A 3 -38.17 -27.96 37.22
C LYS A 3 -37.44 -28.29 35.91
N ASN A 4 -38.18 -28.79 34.92
CA ASN A 4 -37.69 -28.95 33.55
C ASN A 4 -37.46 -27.56 32.95
N LEU A 5 -36.21 -27.08 32.92
CA LEU A 5 -35.84 -25.98 32.04
C LEU A 5 -35.77 -26.49 30.60
N PRO A 6 -36.33 -25.77 29.61
CA PRO A 6 -36.14 -26.12 28.21
C PRO A 6 -34.65 -26.02 27.84
N PRO A 7 -34.15 -26.89 26.96
CA PRO A 7 -32.78 -26.80 26.48
C PRO A 7 -32.56 -25.45 25.79
N LEU A 8 -31.47 -24.77 26.15
CA LEU A 8 -31.03 -23.57 25.46
C LEU A 8 -30.88 -23.89 23.96
N PRO A 9 -31.38 -23.04 23.05
CA PRO A 9 -31.16 -23.25 21.63
C PRO A 9 -29.66 -23.31 21.36
N PRO A 10 -29.18 -24.20 20.46
CA PRO A 10 -27.80 -24.16 20.03
C PRO A 10 -27.52 -22.76 19.46
N ALA A 11 -26.32 -22.23 19.66
CA ALA A 11 -25.92 -20.92 19.16
C ALA A 11 -25.19 -21.07 17.80
N PRO A 12 -25.89 -21.13 16.64
CA PRO A 12 -25.26 -21.14 15.32
C PRO A 12 -24.76 -19.76 14.88
N GLU A 13 -25.13 -18.69 15.58
CA GLU A 13 -24.97 -17.30 15.12
C GLU A 13 -23.51 -16.84 14.99
N ASN A 14 -22.60 -17.40 15.80
CA ASN A 14 -21.19 -16.97 15.83
C ASN A 14 -20.39 -17.50 14.63
N ASN A 15 -20.67 -18.72 14.17
CA ASN A 15 -19.96 -19.31 13.03
C ASN A 15 -20.38 -18.66 11.70
N ASP A 16 -21.67 -18.33 11.56
CA ASP A 16 -22.18 -17.61 10.40
C ASP A 16 -21.63 -16.19 10.31
N LEU A 17 -21.49 -15.50 11.45
CA LEU A 17 -20.88 -14.17 11.51
C LEU A 17 -19.41 -14.19 11.09
N ILE A 18 -18.63 -15.17 11.57
CA ILE A 18 -17.22 -15.34 11.20
C ILE A 18 -17.10 -15.62 9.69
N ALA A 19 -17.90 -16.53 9.15
CA ALA A 19 -17.89 -16.82 7.71
C ALA A 19 -18.26 -15.59 6.86
N ARG A 20 -19.19 -14.76 7.34
CA ARG A 20 -19.58 -13.52 6.67
C ARG A 20 -18.47 -12.48 6.70
N ILE A 21 -17.74 -12.35 7.81
CA ILE A 21 -16.55 -11.47 7.93
C ILE A 21 -15.45 -11.91 6.96
N TYR A 22 -15.17 -13.21 6.86
CA TYR A 22 -14.17 -13.72 5.91
C TYR A 22 -14.56 -13.42 4.45
N LYS A 23 -15.82 -13.66 4.06
CA LYS A 23 -16.31 -13.30 2.71
C LYS A 23 -16.23 -11.80 2.42
N LEU A 24 -16.51 -10.95 3.42
CA LEU A 24 -16.36 -9.49 3.30
C LEU A 24 -14.90 -9.09 3.09
N ARG A 25 -13.99 -9.70 3.86
CA ARG A 25 -12.54 -9.46 3.74
C ARG A 25 -12.01 -9.87 2.37
N GLU A 26 -12.44 -11.02 1.85
CA GLU A 26 -12.06 -11.47 0.51
C GLU A 26 -12.56 -10.51 -0.57
N ARG A 27 -13.84 -10.11 -0.54
CA ARG A 27 -14.38 -9.12 -1.49
C ARG A 27 -13.62 -7.80 -1.45
N HIS A 28 -13.39 -7.28 -0.25
CA HIS A 28 -12.62 -6.04 -0.07
C HIS A 28 -11.18 -6.20 -0.59
N SER A 29 -10.56 -7.36 -0.39
CA SER A 29 -9.23 -7.65 -0.94
C SER A 29 -9.22 -7.62 -2.47
N TYR A 30 -10.24 -8.18 -3.13
CA TYR A 30 -10.36 -8.16 -4.58
C TYR A 30 -10.66 -6.76 -5.13
N GLU A 31 -11.53 -6.00 -4.48
CA GLU A 31 -11.85 -4.62 -4.88
C GLU A 31 -10.64 -3.71 -4.73
N CYS A 32 -9.91 -3.80 -3.62
CA CYS A 32 -8.65 -3.08 -3.42
C CYS A 32 -7.59 -3.47 -4.46
N LEU A 33 -7.47 -4.76 -4.78
CA LEU A 33 -6.53 -5.23 -5.80
C LEU A 33 -6.90 -4.68 -7.19
N ASN A 34 -8.17 -4.72 -7.56
CA ASN A 34 -8.63 -4.20 -8.84
C ASN A 34 -8.39 -2.68 -8.95
N ALA A 35 -8.67 -1.92 -7.89
CA ALA A 35 -8.38 -0.50 -7.84
C ALA A 35 -6.87 -0.22 -7.96
N ALA A 36 -6.04 -0.99 -7.28
CA ALA A 36 -4.58 -0.86 -7.38
C ALA A 36 -4.07 -1.16 -8.80
N VAL A 37 -4.60 -2.19 -9.46
CA VAL A 37 -4.25 -2.54 -10.84
C VAL A 37 -4.69 -1.43 -11.81
N GLN A 38 -5.89 -0.89 -11.66
CA GLN A 38 -6.37 0.21 -12.51
C GLN A 38 -5.47 1.45 -12.37
N LEU A 39 -5.17 1.85 -11.13
CA LEU A 39 -4.25 2.96 -10.87
C LEU A 39 -2.86 2.72 -11.47
N ALA A 40 -2.35 1.48 -11.42
CA ALA A 40 -1.07 1.13 -12.02
C ALA A 40 -1.12 1.18 -13.56
N MET A 41 -2.23 0.74 -14.17
CA MET A 41 -2.44 0.79 -15.62
C MET A 41 -2.54 2.24 -16.14
N GLU A 42 -3.28 3.10 -15.45
CA GLU A 42 -3.35 4.54 -15.76
C GLU A 42 -1.96 5.18 -15.65
N ALA A 43 -1.26 4.92 -14.54
CA ALA A 43 0.08 5.46 -14.33
C ALA A 43 1.10 4.98 -15.37
N ALA A 44 1.01 3.73 -15.83
CA ALA A 44 1.86 3.19 -16.89
C ALA A 44 1.64 3.89 -18.25
N ARG A 45 0.46 4.46 -18.48
CA ARG A 45 0.15 5.29 -19.66
C ARG A 45 0.53 6.76 -19.47
N GLY A 46 1.01 7.14 -18.28
CA GLY A 46 1.29 8.54 -17.93
C GLY A 46 0.04 9.34 -17.61
N GLU A 47 -1.06 8.68 -17.27
CA GLU A 47 -2.36 9.29 -16.97
C GLU A 47 -2.78 8.98 -15.52
N GLY A 48 -3.84 9.67 -15.06
CA GLY A 48 -4.50 9.38 -13.79
C GLY A 48 -3.91 10.06 -12.56
N VAL A 49 -4.60 9.86 -11.43
CA VAL A 49 -4.40 10.63 -10.19
C VAL A 49 -3.00 10.43 -9.59
N LEU A 50 -2.41 9.24 -9.74
CA LEU A 50 -1.05 8.98 -9.27
C LEU A 50 -0.02 9.85 -9.99
N VAL A 51 -0.14 9.98 -11.31
CA VAL A 51 0.80 10.77 -12.12
C VAL A 51 0.67 12.25 -11.78
N GLU A 52 -0.56 12.77 -11.68
CA GLU A 52 -0.83 14.14 -11.26
C GLU A 52 -0.22 14.42 -9.87
N HIS A 53 -0.38 13.48 -8.93
CA HIS A 53 0.15 13.62 -7.59
C HIS A 53 1.69 13.65 -7.59
N PHE A 54 2.35 12.76 -8.34
CA PHE A 54 3.81 12.76 -8.44
C PHE A 54 4.35 14.01 -9.14
N ILE A 55 3.64 14.55 -10.14
CA ILE A 55 3.98 15.83 -10.78
C ILE A 55 3.91 16.96 -9.75
N GLU A 56 2.83 17.01 -8.95
CA GLU A 56 2.66 18.03 -7.93
C GLU A 56 3.72 17.93 -6.84
N LEU A 57 4.09 16.71 -6.40
CA LEU A 57 5.21 16.49 -5.50
C LEU A 57 6.53 16.98 -6.11
N GLY A 58 6.76 16.70 -7.40
CA GLY A 58 7.90 17.21 -8.15
C GLY A 58 7.96 18.73 -8.18
N ARG A 59 6.82 19.41 -8.36
CA ARG A 59 6.73 20.89 -8.32
C ARG A 59 7.04 21.44 -6.93
N ARG A 60 6.49 20.83 -5.88
CA ARG A 60 6.68 21.30 -4.50
C ARG A 60 8.09 21.06 -3.97
N PHE A 61 8.70 19.93 -4.31
CA PHE A 61 9.94 19.48 -3.67
C PHE A 61 11.14 19.34 -4.60
N GLY A 62 10.97 19.42 -5.93
CA GLY A 62 12.03 19.20 -6.91
C GLY A 62 13.22 20.16 -6.79
N SER A 63 12.98 21.41 -6.44
CA SER A 63 14.05 22.40 -6.21
C SER A 63 14.83 22.14 -4.90
N SER A 64 14.22 21.47 -3.93
CA SER A 64 14.84 21.11 -2.64
C SER A 64 15.69 19.83 -2.74
N THR A 65 15.30 18.89 -3.62
CA THR A 65 16.04 17.63 -3.85
C THR A 65 17.26 17.80 -4.75
N VAL A 66 17.21 18.69 -5.76
CA VAL A 66 18.36 18.95 -6.66
C VAL A 66 19.52 19.66 -5.96
N ARG A 67 19.23 20.52 -4.97
CA ARG A 67 20.25 21.34 -4.30
C ARG A 67 21.18 20.52 -3.39
N LYS A 68 20.72 19.38 -2.84
CA LYS A 68 21.55 18.49 -2.01
C LYS A 68 22.54 17.65 -2.82
N THR A 69 22.21 17.28 -4.05
CA THR A 69 23.07 16.40 -4.88
C THR A 69 24.22 17.15 -5.53
N ARG A 70 24.14 18.48 -5.69
CA ARG A 70 25.20 19.27 -6.34
C ARG A 70 26.48 19.41 -5.49
N ASN A 71 26.42 19.19 -4.19
CA ASN A 71 27.53 19.45 -3.26
C ASN A 71 28.40 18.22 -2.90
N THR A 72 28.09 17.04 -3.45
CA THR A 72 28.88 15.82 -3.20
C THR A 72 29.85 15.46 -4.32
N ARG A 73 29.78 16.11 -5.48
CA ARG A 73 30.72 15.90 -6.59
C ARG A 73 32.13 16.44 -6.33
N ASP A 74 32.30 17.38 -5.41
CA ASP A 74 33.61 17.99 -5.10
C ASP A 74 34.49 17.19 -4.12
N ARG A 75 34.04 16.00 -3.66
CA ARG A 75 34.77 15.23 -2.63
C ARG A 75 35.20 13.81 -2.98
N LEU A 76 34.93 13.34 -4.20
CA LEU A 76 35.49 12.07 -4.65
C LEU A 76 36.88 12.30 -5.27
N ARG A 77 37.91 12.34 -4.42
CA ARG A 77 39.31 12.36 -4.87
C ARG A 77 39.70 10.94 -5.30
N LEU A 78 40.13 10.81 -6.54
CA LEU A 78 40.71 9.59 -7.10
C LEU A 78 41.99 9.24 -6.31
N ILE A 79 41.98 8.16 -5.54
CA ILE A 79 43.21 7.62 -4.95
C ILE A 79 43.90 6.82 -6.04
N LYS A 80 44.98 7.37 -6.60
CA LYS A 80 45.82 6.65 -7.56
C LYS A 80 46.54 5.54 -6.80
N GLY A 81 46.07 4.30 -6.92
CA GLY A 81 46.80 3.12 -6.46
C GLY A 81 48.07 2.99 -7.29
N GLY A 82 49.21 3.40 -6.74
CA GLY A 82 50.53 3.05 -7.26
C GLY A 82 50.96 1.68 -6.75
N LYS A 83 52.03 1.07 -7.25
CA LYS A 83 52.87 1.21 -8.44
C LYS A 83 53.73 -0.07 -8.41
N ASP A 84 53.87 -0.74 -9.55
CA ASP A 84 54.77 -1.87 -9.87
C ASP A 84 54.76 -3.10 -8.92
#